data_AF-A0A0D7A1X3-F1
#
_entry.id   AF-A0A0D7A1X3-F1
#
_cell.length_a   1.000
_cell.length_b   1.000
_cell.length_c   1.000
_cell.angle_alpha   90.00
_cell.angle_beta   90.00
_cell.angle_gamma   90.00
#
_symmetry.space_group_name_H-M   'P 1'
#
loop_
_entity.id
_entity.type
_entity.pdbx_description
1 polymer ?
#
loop_
_entity_poly.entity_id
_entity_poly.type
_entity_poly.pdbx_seq_one_letter_code
_entity_poly.pdbx_strand_id
1 'polypeptide(L)'
;MDLKKILAYTTEATARHEAKNTGAPNPNAPFLAQLAACVHDESESVKWREFVRHYCENKREVVHRGHREVRKELRELIQTGLNEITGHRVTMNYESYEQRIVLRHGVDLKGTPNSCQCKGVNLKNPGTLRIDEQHDWLAMFQKEECKWVRLDEDELAERRARYESISNERGEARKKKTTTSNAFSPAAPPGPRSPYVETSPCSPSALETSCGALNQTGRSASPSLPLTEPGSPSAGTSPYSLSAFEASCGALNQIGSAASPSVPPTLSSHTPQ
;
A
#
# COMPACT_ATOMS: atom_id res chain seq x y z
N MET A 1 7.13 32.38 -11.70
CA MET A 1 7.65 31.94 -10.39
C MET A 1 9.15 32.18 -10.37
N ASP A 2 9.69 32.74 -9.29
CA ASP A 2 11.12 33.02 -9.15
C ASP A 2 11.85 31.78 -8.60
N LEU A 3 12.76 31.20 -9.38
CA LEU A 3 13.50 29.99 -9.01
C LEU A 3 14.34 30.20 -7.74
N LYS A 4 14.86 31.41 -7.50
CA LYS A 4 15.64 31.72 -6.29
C LYS A 4 14.75 31.66 -5.04
N LYS A 5 13.49 32.09 -5.13
CA LYS A 5 12.51 31.97 -4.04
C LYS A 5 12.07 30.53 -3.80
N ILE A 6 11.96 29.71 -4.85
CA ILE A 6 11.68 28.27 -4.69
C ILE A 6 12.84 27.58 -3.97
N LEU A 7 14.09 27.82 -4.42
CA LEU A 7 15.28 27.22 -3.81
C LEU A 7 15.47 27.65 -2.35
N ALA A 8 15.24 28.94 -2.03
CA ALA A 8 15.27 29.44 -0.66
C ALA A 8 14.19 28.78 0.22
N TYR A 9 12.97 28.64 -0.29
CA TYR A 9 11.88 27.98 0.44
C TYR A 9 12.13 26.49 0.68
N THR A 10 12.68 25.76 -0.32
CA THR A 10 12.95 24.32 -0.17
C THR A 10 14.14 24.04 0.73
N THR A 11 15.19 24.87 0.70
CA THR A 11 16.32 24.78 1.65
C THR A 11 15.88 25.11 3.08
N GLU A 12 15.07 26.15 3.29
CA GLU A 12 14.49 26.47 4.60
C GLU A 12 13.56 25.35 5.13
N ALA A 13 12.72 24.77 4.27
CA ALA A 13 11.88 23.64 4.61
C ALA A 13 12.70 22.37 4.97
N THR A 14 13.86 22.20 4.33
CA THR A 14 14.78 21.09 4.59
C THR A 14 15.49 21.25 5.92
N ALA A 15 16.05 22.43 6.21
CA ALA A 15 16.64 22.74 7.50
C ALA A 15 15.61 22.57 8.65
N ARG A 16 14.34 22.94 8.43
CA ARG A 16 13.24 22.70 9.39
C ARG A 16 12.88 21.23 9.57
N HIS A 17 13.10 20.38 8.57
CA HIS A 17 12.87 18.94 8.68
C HIS A 17 14.03 18.24 9.40
N GLU A 18 15.27 18.60 9.05
CA GLU A 18 16.49 18.07 9.68
C GLU A 18 16.58 18.46 11.16
N ALA A 19 16.23 19.70 11.51
CA ALA A 19 16.13 20.16 12.89
C ALA A 19 15.04 19.45 13.72
N LYS A 20 14.08 18.76 13.08
CA LYS A 20 13.02 17.99 13.76
C LYS A 20 13.28 16.48 13.77
N ASN A 21 14.06 15.97 12.81
CA ASN A 21 14.34 14.54 12.62
C ASN A 21 15.86 14.29 12.69
N THR A 22 16.44 14.44 13.88
CA THR A 22 17.85 14.17 14.16
C THR A 22 18.17 12.68 14.02
N GLY A 23 18.45 12.23 12.79
CA GLY A 23 18.94 10.88 12.49
C GLY A 23 18.36 10.21 11.24
N ALA A 24 17.28 10.74 10.66
CA ALA A 24 16.68 10.17 9.44
C ALA A 24 17.08 11.00 8.20
N PRO A 25 17.72 10.42 7.17
CA PRO A 25 18.07 11.17 5.97
C PRO A 25 16.80 11.67 5.26
N ASN A 26 16.81 12.95 4.87
CA ASN A 26 15.67 13.57 4.19
C ASN A 26 15.39 12.84 2.85
N PRO A 27 14.20 12.26 2.64
CA PRO A 27 13.89 11.53 1.40
C PRO A 27 13.91 12.42 0.15
N ASN A 28 13.87 13.74 0.32
CA ASN A 28 13.96 14.71 -0.78
C ASN A 28 15.41 15.22 -1.01
N ALA A 29 16.40 14.82 -0.20
CA ALA A 29 17.79 15.27 -0.35
C ALA A 29 18.38 15.11 -1.76
N PRO A 30 18.25 13.96 -2.48
CA PRO A 30 18.77 13.85 -3.84
C PRO A 30 18.07 14.80 -4.83
N PHE A 31 16.76 15.01 -4.68
CA PHE A 31 16.00 15.96 -5.50
C PHE A 31 16.45 17.42 -5.26
N LEU A 32 16.78 17.76 -4.02
CA LEU A 32 17.27 19.09 -3.64
C LEU A 32 18.71 19.35 -4.13
N ALA A 33 19.58 18.33 -4.07
CA ALA A 33 20.92 18.40 -4.63
C ALA A 33 20.87 18.59 -6.16
N GLN A 34 19.97 17.89 -6.85
CA GLN A 34 19.79 18.03 -8.29
C GLN A 34 19.17 19.38 -8.68
N LEU A 35 18.21 19.89 -7.89
CA LEU A 35 17.69 21.26 -8.02
C LEU A 35 18.79 22.32 -7.86
N ALA A 36 19.72 22.15 -6.90
CA ALA A 36 20.81 23.09 -6.68
C ALA A 36 21.82 23.08 -7.85
N ALA A 37 22.12 21.91 -8.41
CA ALA A 37 23.03 21.78 -9.55
C ALA A 37 22.49 22.48 -10.81
N CYS A 38 21.20 22.28 -11.15
CA CYS A 38 20.61 22.80 -12.37
C CYS A 38 20.24 24.31 -12.34
N VAL A 39 20.52 25.03 -11.25
CA VAL A 39 20.35 26.50 -11.18
C VAL A 39 21.46 27.26 -11.94
N HIS A 40 22.55 26.59 -12.32
CA HIS A 40 23.70 27.19 -12.98
C HIS A 40 23.68 27.16 -14.52
N ASP A 41 22.75 26.44 -15.16
CA ASP A 41 22.62 26.37 -16.61
C ASP A 41 21.28 26.97 -17.08
N GLU A 42 21.34 28.12 -17.77
CA GLU A 42 20.14 28.81 -18.25
C GLU A 42 19.38 28.01 -19.31
N SER A 43 20.05 27.13 -20.06
CA SER A 43 19.42 26.30 -21.11
C SER A 43 18.61 25.15 -20.52
N GLU A 44 19.09 24.51 -19.45
CA GLU A 44 18.33 23.49 -18.71
C GLU A 44 17.16 24.09 -17.93
N SER A 45 17.25 25.37 -17.53
CA SER A 45 16.25 26.05 -16.70
C SER A 45 14.84 26.08 -17.32
N VAL A 46 14.69 25.96 -18.64
CA VAL A 46 13.37 25.90 -19.30
C VAL A 46 12.72 24.54 -19.07
N LYS A 47 13.43 23.45 -19.39
CA LYS A 47 12.98 22.07 -19.14
C LYS A 47 12.70 21.83 -17.66
N TRP A 48 13.54 22.36 -16.78
CA TRP A 48 13.34 22.30 -15.33
C TRP A 48 12.12 23.08 -14.85
N ARG A 49 11.83 24.26 -15.42
CA ARG A 49 10.61 25.01 -15.10
C ARG A 49 9.35 24.29 -15.56
N GLU A 50 9.40 23.53 -16.65
CA GLU A 50 8.28 22.68 -17.08
C GLU A 50 8.14 21.45 -16.18
N PHE A 51 9.24 20.77 -15.85
CA PHE A 51 9.23 19.64 -14.91
C PHE A 51 8.70 20.02 -13.53
N VAL A 52 9.18 21.14 -12.95
CA VAL A 52 8.71 21.63 -11.64
C VAL A 52 7.26 22.09 -11.71
N ARG A 53 6.82 22.69 -12.82
CA ARG A 53 5.41 23.07 -13.02
C ARG A 53 4.52 21.83 -13.03
N HIS A 54 4.82 20.85 -13.88
CA HIS A 54 4.10 19.57 -13.98
C HIS A 54 4.11 18.80 -12.65
N TYR A 55 5.26 18.75 -11.96
CA TYR A 55 5.36 18.13 -10.63
C TYR A 55 4.50 18.84 -9.58
N CYS A 56 4.48 20.18 -9.57
CA CYS A 56 3.68 20.97 -8.64
C CYS A 56 2.18 20.94 -8.96
N GLU A 57 1.80 20.89 -10.24
CA GLU A 57 0.41 20.80 -10.70
C GLU A 57 -0.15 19.41 -10.36
N ASN A 58 0.55 18.33 -10.71
CA ASN A 58 0.16 16.97 -10.32
C ASN A 58 0.09 16.81 -8.80
N LYS A 59 1.03 17.39 -8.03
CA LYS A 59 0.91 17.40 -6.55
C LYS A 59 -0.27 18.23 -6.03
N ARG A 60 -0.69 19.29 -6.71
CA ARG A 60 -1.82 20.11 -6.25
C ARG A 60 -3.16 19.40 -6.39
N GLU A 61 -3.40 18.71 -7.50
CA GLU A 61 -4.62 17.90 -7.66
C GLU A 61 -4.67 16.77 -6.63
N VAL A 62 -3.55 16.08 -6.43
CA VAL A 62 -3.39 15.04 -5.39
C VAL A 62 -3.65 15.58 -3.98
N VAL A 63 -3.27 16.82 -3.67
CA VAL A 63 -3.50 17.43 -2.35
C VAL A 63 -4.95 17.87 -2.12
N HIS A 64 -5.77 18.06 -3.16
CA HIS A 64 -7.16 18.52 -3.02
C HIS A 64 -8.20 17.40 -2.87
N ARG A 65 -7.93 16.18 -3.34
CA ARG A 65 -8.70 14.99 -2.92
C ARG A 65 -8.12 14.48 -1.61
N GLY A 66 -8.91 14.53 -0.53
CA GLY A 66 -8.50 13.97 0.74
C GLY A 66 -8.21 12.46 0.63
N HIS A 67 -7.26 11.99 1.44
CA HIS A 67 -6.85 10.58 1.49
C HIS A 67 -8.02 9.62 1.79
N ARG A 68 -9.06 10.11 2.48
CA ARG A 68 -10.27 9.33 2.78
C ARG A 68 -11.11 9.08 1.54
N GLU A 69 -11.19 10.07 0.65
CA GLU A 69 -11.98 10.10 -0.56
C GLU A 69 -11.36 9.15 -1.61
N VAL A 70 -10.05 9.29 -1.88
CA VAL A 70 -9.28 8.40 -2.79
C VAL A 70 -9.42 6.94 -2.37
N ARG A 71 -9.28 6.67 -1.06
CA ARG A 71 -9.44 5.32 -0.48
C ARG A 71 -10.87 4.80 -0.58
N LYS A 72 -11.87 5.67 -0.48
CA LYS A 72 -13.30 5.30 -0.63
C LYS A 72 -13.56 4.91 -2.08
N GLU A 73 -13.22 5.80 -3.01
CA GLU A 73 -13.35 5.63 -4.46
C GLU A 73 -12.66 4.36 -4.97
N LEU A 74 -11.39 4.13 -4.58
CA LEU A 74 -10.66 2.91 -4.99
C LEU A 74 -11.34 1.62 -4.49
N ARG A 75 -11.90 1.61 -3.26
CA ARG A 75 -12.66 0.45 -2.77
C ARG A 75 -14.01 0.30 -3.46
N GLU A 76 -14.67 1.41 -3.79
CA GLU A 76 -15.94 1.39 -4.54
C GLU A 76 -15.72 0.87 -5.96
N LEU A 77 -14.67 1.30 -6.68
CA LEU A 77 -14.31 0.76 -8.00
C LEU A 77 -14.00 -0.74 -7.96
N ILE A 78 -13.13 -1.17 -7.04
CA ILE A 78 -12.81 -2.59 -6.84
C ILE A 78 -14.08 -3.41 -6.57
N GLN A 79 -14.94 -2.93 -5.68
CA GLN A 79 -16.15 -3.63 -5.23
C GLN A 79 -17.26 -3.63 -6.29
N THR A 80 -17.43 -2.54 -7.04
CA THR A 80 -18.40 -2.43 -8.14
C THR A 80 -18.01 -3.35 -9.28
N GLY A 81 -16.77 -3.26 -9.78
CA GLY A 81 -16.29 -4.13 -10.84
C GLY A 81 -16.36 -5.63 -10.49
N LEU A 82 -16.15 -5.99 -9.21
CA LEU A 82 -16.35 -7.36 -8.72
C LEU A 82 -17.81 -7.81 -8.80
N ASN A 83 -18.75 -6.93 -8.42
CA ASN A 83 -20.18 -7.24 -8.48
C ASN A 83 -20.68 -7.33 -9.94
N GLU A 84 -20.15 -6.48 -10.82
CA GLU A 84 -20.46 -6.48 -12.26
C GLU A 84 -19.99 -7.77 -12.93
N ILE A 85 -18.73 -8.16 -12.75
CA ILE A 85 -18.19 -9.35 -13.41
C ILE A 85 -18.79 -10.68 -12.90
N THR A 86 -19.21 -10.70 -11.63
CA THR A 86 -19.86 -11.87 -11.02
C THR A 86 -21.39 -11.87 -11.19
N GLY A 87 -22.00 -10.75 -11.57
CA GLY A 87 -23.45 -10.58 -11.72
C GLY A 87 -24.24 -10.59 -10.41
N HIS A 88 -23.57 -10.58 -9.26
CA HIS A 88 -24.20 -10.56 -7.93
C HIS A 88 -23.32 -9.87 -6.89
N ARG A 89 -23.87 -9.54 -5.73
CA ARG A 89 -23.14 -8.82 -4.69
C ARG A 89 -22.18 -9.75 -3.93
N VAL A 90 -20.89 -9.64 -4.18
CA VAL A 90 -19.82 -10.42 -3.51
C VAL A 90 -18.98 -9.50 -2.62
N THR A 91 -18.95 -9.72 -1.31
CA THR A 91 -18.13 -8.91 -0.40
C THR A 91 -16.64 -9.16 -0.62
N MET A 92 -15.89 -8.12 -1.00
CA MET A 92 -14.44 -8.21 -1.23
C MET A 92 -13.68 -8.65 0.03
N ASN A 93 -12.80 -9.64 -0.10
CA ASN A 93 -11.98 -10.18 1.00
C ASN A 93 -10.49 -10.15 0.60
N TYR A 94 -9.74 -9.22 1.17
CA TYR A 94 -8.32 -9.01 0.80
C TYR A 94 -7.39 -10.07 1.43
N GLU A 95 -7.64 -10.49 2.67
CA GLU A 95 -6.78 -11.43 3.41
C GLU A 95 -6.78 -12.85 2.82
N SER A 96 -7.94 -13.30 2.34
CA SER A 96 -8.16 -14.60 1.70
C SER A 96 -8.61 -14.42 0.24
N TYR A 97 -8.08 -13.40 -0.44
CA TYR A 97 -8.44 -13.04 -1.82
C TYR A 97 -8.45 -14.23 -2.77
N GLU A 98 -7.34 -14.98 -2.82
CA GLU A 98 -7.22 -16.14 -3.71
C GLU A 98 -8.33 -17.17 -3.44
N GLN A 99 -8.55 -17.56 -2.17
CA GLN A 99 -9.51 -18.60 -1.83
C GLN A 99 -10.98 -18.14 -1.96
N ARG A 100 -11.30 -16.92 -1.51
CA ARG A 100 -12.68 -16.45 -1.35
C ARG A 100 -13.21 -15.68 -2.55
N ILE A 101 -12.33 -15.08 -3.35
CA ILE A 101 -12.69 -14.36 -4.57
C ILE A 101 -12.31 -15.22 -5.78
N VAL A 102 -11.02 -15.49 -5.98
CA VAL A 102 -10.53 -16.13 -7.22
C VAL A 102 -11.05 -17.55 -7.39
N LEU A 103 -10.68 -18.46 -6.49
CA LEU A 103 -11.03 -19.89 -6.61
C LEU A 103 -12.55 -20.15 -6.51
N ARG A 104 -13.29 -19.25 -5.86
CA ARG A 104 -14.72 -19.40 -5.61
C ARG A 104 -15.61 -18.84 -6.72
N HIS A 105 -15.21 -17.71 -7.32
CA HIS A 105 -16.01 -16.99 -8.30
C HIS A 105 -15.39 -16.99 -9.72
N GLY A 106 -14.19 -17.54 -9.90
CA GLY A 106 -13.53 -17.64 -11.21
C GLY A 106 -13.08 -16.30 -11.78
N VAL A 107 -12.73 -15.33 -10.92
CA VAL A 107 -12.41 -13.95 -11.32
C VAL A 107 -11.15 -13.44 -10.65
N ASP A 108 -10.35 -12.66 -11.40
CA ASP A 108 -9.08 -12.12 -10.93
C ASP A 108 -8.89 -10.66 -11.36
N LEU A 109 -8.23 -9.87 -10.51
CA LEU A 109 -7.93 -8.46 -10.73
C LEU A 109 -6.54 -8.28 -11.38
N LYS A 110 -6.50 -8.50 -12.69
CA LYS A 110 -5.27 -8.37 -13.50
C LYS A 110 -4.85 -6.89 -13.58
N GLY A 111 -3.55 -6.64 -13.70
CA GLY A 111 -2.98 -5.28 -13.78
C GLY A 111 -2.82 -4.54 -12.45
N THR A 112 -3.00 -5.21 -11.30
CA THR A 112 -2.72 -4.62 -9.99
C THR A 112 -1.23 -4.28 -9.83
N PRO A 113 -0.84 -3.05 -9.42
CA PRO A 113 0.56 -2.68 -9.20
C PRO A 113 1.29 -3.61 -8.22
N ASN A 114 2.56 -3.91 -8.49
CA ASN A 114 3.38 -4.80 -7.66
C ASN A 114 3.52 -4.30 -6.20
N SER A 115 3.49 -2.97 -5.98
CA SER A 115 3.44 -2.36 -4.64
C SER A 115 2.17 -2.71 -3.86
N CYS A 116 1.05 -2.93 -4.55
CA CYS A 116 -0.26 -3.24 -3.97
C CYS A 116 -0.47 -4.75 -3.72
N GLN A 117 0.42 -5.60 -4.21
CA GLN A 117 0.39 -7.04 -3.96
C GLN A 117 1.08 -7.38 -2.63
N CYS A 118 0.57 -8.39 -1.91
CA CYS A 118 1.25 -9.00 -0.75
C CYS A 118 2.25 -10.07 -1.22
N LYS A 119 3.07 -10.60 -0.30
CA LYS A 119 3.87 -11.81 -0.60
C LYS A 119 2.91 -12.97 -0.93
N GLY A 120 2.94 -13.45 -2.17
CA GLY A 120 2.05 -14.47 -2.71
C GLY A 120 1.01 -13.88 -3.67
N VAL A 121 -0.14 -14.55 -3.80
CA VAL A 121 -1.21 -14.17 -4.77
C VAL A 121 -2.28 -13.23 -4.17
N ASN A 122 -2.10 -12.78 -2.92
CA ASN A 122 -3.10 -11.97 -2.22
C ASN A 122 -2.90 -10.46 -2.44
N LEU A 123 -4.01 -9.72 -2.46
CA LEU A 123 -4.05 -8.26 -2.56
C LEU A 123 -3.91 -7.60 -1.17
N LYS A 124 -3.20 -6.47 -1.09
CA LYS A 124 -3.26 -5.59 0.10
C LYS A 124 -4.63 -4.92 0.19
N ASN A 125 -5.07 -4.64 1.40
CA ASN A 125 -6.25 -3.80 1.62
C ASN A 125 -5.92 -2.35 1.23
N PRO A 126 -6.71 -1.67 0.38
CA PRO A 126 -6.49 -0.26 0.04
C PRO A 126 -6.38 0.68 1.26
N GLY A 127 -7.01 0.32 2.38
CA GLY A 127 -6.91 1.07 3.63
C GLY A 127 -5.55 0.99 4.34
N THR A 128 -4.70 0.02 4.01
CA THR A 128 -3.34 -0.14 4.57
C THR A 128 -2.23 0.36 3.64
N LEU A 129 -2.56 0.77 2.42
CA LEU A 129 -1.61 1.33 1.46
C LEU A 129 -1.21 2.77 1.81
N ARG A 130 -0.02 3.18 1.36
CA ARG A 130 0.41 4.59 1.37
C ARG A 130 -0.45 5.41 0.41
N ILE A 131 -0.49 6.73 0.58
CA ILE A 131 -1.29 7.61 -0.28
C ILE A 131 -0.85 7.51 -1.75
N ASP A 132 0.45 7.53 -2.00
CA ASP A 132 1.03 7.42 -3.35
C ASP A 132 0.61 6.09 -4.02
N GLU A 133 0.72 4.97 -3.31
CA GLU A 133 0.29 3.64 -3.79
C GLU A 133 -1.22 3.57 -4.10
N GLN A 134 -2.06 4.32 -3.38
CA GLN A 134 -3.51 4.41 -3.65
C GLN A 134 -3.79 5.22 -4.91
N HIS A 135 -3.05 6.32 -5.15
CA HIS A 135 -3.17 7.09 -6.38
C HIS A 135 -2.66 6.31 -7.59
N ASP A 136 -1.53 5.61 -7.48
CA ASP A 136 -1.00 4.76 -8.54
C ASP A 136 -2.00 3.68 -8.93
N TRP A 137 -2.61 2.98 -7.96
CA TRP A 137 -3.61 1.95 -8.24
C TRP A 137 -4.90 2.53 -8.84
N LEU A 138 -5.36 3.69 -8.34
CA LEU A 138 -6.52 4.39 -8.91
C LEU A 138 -6.27 4.82 -10.36
N ALA A 139 -5.06 5.30 -10.67
CA ALA A 139 -4.66 5.65 -12.03
C ALA A 139 -4.64 4.42 -12.96
N MET A 140 -4.22 3.24 -12.48
CA MET A 140 -4.30 2.00 -13.28
C MET A 140 -5.73 1.58 -13.59
N PHE A 141 -6.68 1.82 -12.69
CA PHE A 141 -8.12 1.62 -13.00
C PHE A 141 -8.60 2.61 -14.06
N GLN A 142 -8.25 3.89 -13.94
CA GLN A 142 -8.64 4.94 -14.89
C GLN A 142 -8.07 4.75 -16.30
N LYS A 143 -6.90 4.10 -16.42
CA LYS A 143 -6.29 3.72 -17.71
C LYS A 143 -6.76 2.38 -18.27
N GLU A 144 -7.68 1.68 -17.58
CA GLU A 144 -8.12 0.31 -17.89
C GLU A 144 -7.01 -0.77 -17.88
N GLU A 145 -5.82 -0.43 -17.34
CA GLU A 145 -4.70 -1.35 -17.13
C GLU A 145 -5.04 -2.35 -16.01
N CYS A 146 -5.69 -1.87 -14.93
CA CYS A 146 -6.18 -2.69 -13.83
C CYS A 146 -7.68 -2.96 -13.98
N LYS A 147 -8.06 -4.23 -14.22
CA LYS A 147 -9.46 -4.64 -14.40
C LYS A 147 -9.73 -6.08 -13.99
N TRP A 148 -10.99 -6.34 -13.65
CA TRP A 148 -11.46 -7.69 -13.37
C TRP A 148 -11.57 -8.49 -14.66
N VAL A 149 -11.11 -9.74 -14.62
CA VAL A 149 -11.13 -10.68 -15.74
C VAL A 149 -11.67 -12.02 -15.23
N ARG A 150 -12.50 -12.71 -16.02
CA ARG A 150 -12.88 -14.10 -15.73
C ARG A 150 -11.73 -15.00 -16.13
N LEU A 151 -11.34 -15.91 -15.24
CA LEU A 151 -10.34 -16.93 -15.52
C LEU A 151 -11.01 -18.09 -16.26
N ASP A 152 -10.29 -18.69 -17.21
CA ASP A 152 -10.70 -19.95 -17.83
C ASP A 152 -10.55 -21.12 -16.85
N GLU A 153 -11.28 -22.23 -17.09
CA GLU A 153 -11.28 -23.37 -16.16
C GLU A 153 -9.88 -23.99 -15.98
N ASP A 154 -9.03 -23.93 -17.02
CA ASP A 154 -7.63 -24.39 -16.95
C ASP A 154 -6.76 -23.50 -16.03
N GLU A 155 -6.85 -22.16 -16.17
CA GLU A 155 -6.19 -21.21 -15.25
C GLU A 155 -6.69 -21.41 -13.80
N LEU A 156 -7.99 -21.67 -13.66
CA LEU A 156 -8.63 -21.87 -12.36
C LEU A 156 -8.21 -23.20 -11.72
N ALA A 157 -8.10 -24.27 -12.49
CA ALA A 157 -7.59 -25.56 -12.06
C ALA A 157 -6.12 -25.48 -11.63
N GLU A 158 -5.27 -24.77 -12.39
CA GLU A 158 -3.88 -24.53 -12.03
C GLU A 158 -3.76 -23.76 -10.70
N ARG A 159 -4.57 -22.72 -10.51
CA ARG A 159 -4.63 -21.98 -9.22
C ARG A 159 -5.13 -22.84 -8.07
N ARG A 160 -6.14 -23.70 -8.27
CA ARG A 160 -6.61 -24.64 -7.24
C ARG A 160 -5.47 -25.57 -6.79
N ALA A 161 -4.76 -26.19 -7.74
CA ALA A 161 -3.62 -27.06 -7.45
C ALA A 161 -2.48 -26.32 -6.73
N ARG A 162 -2.17 -25.09 -7.16
CA ARG A 162 -1.16 -24.23 -6.53
C ARG A 162 -1.53 -23.79 -5.11
N TYR A 163 -2.82 -23.56 -4.85
CA TYR A 163 -3.30 -23.23 -3.50
C TYR A 163 -3.29 -24.46 -2.58
N GLU A 164 -3.64 -25.63 -3.10
CA GLU A 164 -3.67 -26.88 -2.34
C GLU A 164 -2.28 -27.29 -1.84
N SER A 165 -1.23 -27.17 -2.66
CA SER A 165 0.15 -27.44 -2.23
C SER A 165 0.58 -26.54 -1.07
N ILE A 166 0.38 -25.22 -1.19
CA ILE A 166 0.68 -24.23 -0.14
C ILE A 166 -0.12 -24.48 1.15
N SER A 167 -1.38 -24.91 1.01
CA SER A 167 -2.25 -25.26 2.15
C SER A 167 -1.73 -26.48 2.90
N ASN A 168 -1.33 -27.52 2.17
CA ASN A 168 -0.82 -28.78 2.73
C ASN A 168 0.50 -28.57 3.49
N GLU A 169 1.45 -27.81 2.92
CA GLU A 169 2.70 -27.44 3.59
C GLU A 169 2.47 -26.74 4.94
N ARG A 170 1.53 -25.78 4.97
CA ARG A 170 1.14 -25.07 6.21
C ARG A 170 0.47 -25.99 7.22
N GLY A 171 -0.36 -26.93 6.76
CA GLY A 171 -1.02 -27.93 7.59
C GLY A 171 -0.01 -28.86 8.28
N GLU A 172 1.00 -29.33 7.56
CA GLU A 172 2.07 -30.17 8.13
C GLU A 172 2.94 -29.42 9.15
N ALA A 173 3.33 -28.17 8.84
CA ALA A 173 4.11 -27.36 9.76
C ALA A 173 3.40 -27.18 11.12
N ARG A 174 2.06 -27.08 11.11
CA ARG A 174 1.26 -27.00 12.33
C ARG A 174 1.21 -28.33 13.09
N LYS A 175 1.10 -29.48 12.40
CA LYS A 175 1.14 -30.82 13.03
C LYS A 175 2.48 -31.06 13.73
N LYS A 176 3.61 -30.75 13.05
CA LYS A 176 4.97 -30.93 13.58
C LYS A 176 5.22 -30.16 14.89
N LYS A 177 4.56 -29.00 15.09
CA LYS A 177 4.71 -28.20 16.32
C LYS A 177 3.96 -28.78 17.53
N THR A 178 2.81 -29.42 17.34
CA THR A 178 1.98 -29.95 18.44
C THR A 178 2.55 -31.25 19.03
N THR A 179 3.17 -32.11 18.21
CA THR A 179 3.74 -33.38 18.69
C THR A 179 4.92 -33.16 19.62
N THR A 180 5.71 -32.10 19.42
CA THR A 180 6.90 -31.80 20.26
C THR A 180 6.55 -31.16 21.60
N SER A 181 5.46 -30.39 21.69
CA SER A 181 5.08 -29.70 22.95
C SER A 181 4.39 -30.61 23.97
N ASN A 182 3.93 -31.80 23.58
CA ASN A 182 3.20 -32.72 24.46
C ASN A 182 4.07 -33.78 25.15
N ALA A 183 5.39 -33.76 24.94
CA ALA A 183 6.32 -34.78 25.44
C ALA A 183 6.89 -34.48 26.85
N PHE A 184 6.78 -33.25 27.36
CA PHE A 184 7.41 -32.86 28.62
C PHE A 184 6.57 -31.81 29.39
N SER A 185 5.61 -32.30 30.16
CA SER A 185 5.04 -31.59 31.31
C SER A 185 4.71 -32.63 32.39
N PRO A 186 5.58 -32.83 33.39
CA PRO A 186 5.22 -33.68 34.52
C PRO A 186 4.01 -33.08 35.22
N ALA A 187 3.03 -33.91 35.55
CA ALA A 187 1.74 -33.48 36.07
C ALA A 187 1.93 -32.61 37.33
N ALA A 188 1.52 -31.35 37.26
CA ALA A 188 1.45 -30.49 38.43
C ALA A 188 0.44 -31.09 39.43
N PRO A 189 0.77 -31.16 40.73
CA PRO A 189 -0.13 -31.74 41.72
C PRO A 189 -1.43 -30.94 41.83
N PRO A 190 -2.57 -31.59 42.13
CA PRO A 190 -3.86 -30.93 42.21
C PRO A 190 -3.87 -29.90 43.35
N GLY A 191 -3.92 -28.62 42.99
CA GLY A 191 -4.09 -27.53 43.96
C GLY A 191 -5.44 -27.62 44.68
N PRO A 192 -5.53 -27.18 45.95
CA PRO A 192 -6.77 -27.21 46.71
C PRO A 192 -7.85 -26.35 46.04
N ARG A 193 -9.07 -26.90 45.94
CA ARG A 193 -10.22 -26.22 45.34
C ARG A 193 -10.63 -25.02 46.20
N SER A 194 -10.63 -23.83 45.61
CA SER A 194 -11.26 -22.65 46.20
C SER A 194 -12.77 -22.89 46.32
N PRO A 195 -13.41 -22.63 47.48
CA PRO A 195 -14.86 -22.68 47.58
C PRO A 195 -15.48 -21.59 46.68
N TYR A 196 -16.49 -21.99 45.94
CA TYR A 196 -17.24 -21.12 45.02
C TYR A 196 -18.22 -20.27 45.83
N VAL A 197 -18.17 -18.94 45.69
CA VAL A 197 -19.16 -18.06 46.31
C VAL A 197 -20.40 -18.03 45.42
N GLU A 198 -21.48 -18.60 45.92
CA GLU A 198 -22.77 -18.71 45.24
C GLU A 198 -23.53 -17.37 45.34
N THR A 199 -23.46 -16.53 44.30
CA THR A 199 -24.28 -15.32 44.19
C THR A 199 -25.57 -15.62 43.41
N SER A 200 -26.69 -15.72 44.13
CA SER A 200 -28.03 -15.91 43.57
C SER A 200 -28.48 -14.77 42.64
N PRO A 201 -29.41 -15.03 41.70
CA PRO A 201 -29.97 -14.02 40.82
C PRO A 201 -31.11 -13.23 41.48
N CYS A 202 -31.10 -11.91 41.32
CA CYS A 202 -32.26 -11.05 41.56
C CYS A 202 -32.75 -10.43 40.25
N SER A 203 -33.86 -10.96 39.71
CA SER A 203 -34.78 -10.18 38.89
C SER A 203 -35.79 -9.49 39.81
N PRO A 204 -36.23 -8.27 39.49
CA PRO A 204 -37.66 -8.15 39.25
C PRO A 204 -38.06 -7.26 38.06
N SER A 205 -39.34 -7.35 37.74
CA SER A 205 -40.04 -6.82 36.58
C SER A 205 -40.11 -5.29 36.45
N ALA A 206 -40.25 -4.88 35.19
CA ALA A 206 -41.00 -3.74 34.64
C ALA A 206 -41.70 -2.73 35.58
N LEU A 207 -41.54 -1.44 35.23
CA LEU A 207 -42.68 -0.55 34.93
C LEU A 207 -42.24 0.70 34.14
N GLU A 208 -43.17 1.31 33.43
CA GLU A 208 -43.01 2.53 32.63
C GLU A 208 -42.87 3.78 33.52
N THR A 209 -42.33 4.90 32.98
CA THR A 209 -42.91 6.27 33.09
C THR A 209 -41.96 7.38 32.61
N SER A 210 -42.43 8.15 31.61
CA SER A 210 -42.34 9.61 31.39
C SER A 210 -41.02 10.42 31.52
N CYS A 211 -40.78 11.20 30.46
CA CYS A 211 -40.29 12.61 30.39
C CYS A 211 -39.48 13.24 31.53
N GLY A 212 -38.33 13.86 31.19
CA GLY A 212 -37.65 14.81 32.09
C GLY A 212 -36.42 15.51 31.48
N ALA A 213 -36.45 16.84 31.47
CA ALA A 213 -35.54 17.75 30.77
C ALA A 213 -34.10 17.89 31.32
N LEU A 214 -33.24 18.53 30.50
CA LEU A 214 -32.17 19.49 30.84
C LEU A 214 -31.61 19.51 32.29
N ASN A 215 -30.29 19.30 32.45
CA ASN A 215 -29.32 20.41 32.60
C ASN A 215 -27.86 19.98 32.93
N GLN A 216 -26.91 20.71 32.33
CA GLN A 216 -25.68 21.29 32.89
C GLN A 216 -24.60 20.48 33.66
N THR A 217 -23.37 20.64 33.13
CA THR A 217 -22.07 21.00 33.77
C THR A 217 -21.48 20.23 34.97
N GLY A 218 -20.15 20.00 34.89
CA GLY A 218 -19.27 19.53 35.97
C GLY A 218 -18.17 18.58 35.46
N ARG A 219 -16.93 19.04 35.23
CA ARG A 219 -15.79 18.87 36.15
C ARG A 219 -15.69 17.43 36.70
N SER A 220 -14.80 16.56 36.23
CA SER A 220 -13.38 16.46 36.65
C SER A 220 -12.77 15.15 36.10
N ALA A 221 -11.46 14.89 36.03
CA ALA A 221 -10.23 15.71 36.11
C ALA A 221 -9.05 14.91 35.51
N SER A 222 -7.88 15.53 35.34
CA SER A 222 -6.68 14.91 34.73
C SER A 222 -5.81 14.13 35.74
N PRO A 223 -5.25 12.95 35.37
CA PRO A 223 -4.09 12.37 36.02
C PRO A 223 -2.79 12.79 35.31
N SER A 224 -1.86 13.40 36.06
CA SER A 224 -0.54 13.79 35.56
C SER A 224 0.39 12.57 35.35
N LEU A 225 1.19 12.58 34.28
CA LEU A 225 2.26 11.61 34.06
C LEU A 225 3.63 12.19 34.48
N PRO A 226 4.55 11.37 35.01
CA PRO A 226 5.86 11.83 35.48
C PRO A 226 6.82 12.17 34.32
N LEU A 227 7.63 13.20 34.56
CA LEU A 227 8.67 13.70 33.66
C LEU A 227 9.93 12.82 33.77
N THR A 228 10.49 12.40 32.63
CA THR A 228 11.77 11.65 32.58
C THR A 228 12.80 12.46 31.79
N GLU A 229 13.99 12.66 32.36
CA GLU A 229 15.06 13.46 31.74
C GLU A 229 15.75 12.72 30.57
N PRO A 230 16.14 13.41 29.49
CA PRO A 230 16.99 12.87 28.45
C PRO A 230 18.49 13.08 28.78
N GLY A 231 19.23 11.98 28.96
CA GLY A 231 20.69 12.00 29.07
C GLY A 231 21.39 12.37 27.75
N SER A 232 22.54 13.05 27.85
CA SER A 232 23.29 13.56 26.69
C SER A 232 24.02 12.47 25.89
N PRO A 233 24.19 12.63 24.57
CA PRO A 233 24.89 11.66 23.72
C PRO A 233 26.42 11.77 23.85
N SER A 234 27.09 10.62 23.94
CA SER A 234 28.56 10.53 23.86
C SER A 234 29.01 10.35 22.41
N ALA A 235 30.12 10.99 22.03
CA ALA A 235 30.67 10.92 20.68
C ALA A 235 31.34 9.56 20.40
N GLY A 236 31.06 8.99 19.23
CA GLY A 236 31.66 7.73 18.75
C GLY A 236 32.03 7.84 17.27
N THR A 237 33.32 8.03 17.00
CA THR A 237 33.88 8.21 15.65
C THR A 237 33.82 6.90 14.84
N SER A 238 33.35 6.96 13.59
CA SER A 238 33.38 5.83 12.65
C SER A 238 34.10 6.24 11.34
N PRO A 239 35.16 5.53 10.93
CA PRO A 239 35.92 5.86 9.72
C PRO A 239 35.48 5.01 8.52
N TYR A 240 34.77 5.62 7.57
CA TYR A 240 34.62 5.07 6.23
C TYR A 240 35.05 6.10 5.18
N SER A 241 36.21 5.85 4.59
CA SER A 241 36.77 6.65 3.50
C SER A 241 36.08 6.28 2.18
N LEU A 242 35.53 7.29 1.50
CA LEU A 242 35.03 7.17 0.13
C LEU A 242 36.09 7.69 -0.84
N SER A 243 36.79 6.77 -1.49
CA SER A 243 37.69 7.05 -2.61
C SER A 243 37.36 6.10 -3.77
N ALA A 244 37.48 6.62 -5.01
CA ALA A 244 37.21 5.94 -6.28
C ALA A 244 35.72 5.68 -6.63
N PHE A 245 35.10 6.70 -7.23
CA PHE A 245 34.30 6.51 -8.44
C PHE A 245 34.67 7.63 -9.43
N GLU A 246 35.74 7.41 -10.19
CA GLU A 246 36.03 8.22 -11.38
C GLU A 246 35.07 7.85 -12.52
N ALA A 247 34.91 8.78 -13.44
CA ALA A 247 33.89 8.72 -14.49
C ALA A 247 34.29 7.80 -15.66
N SER A 248 33.28 7.26 -16.34
CA SER A 248 33.35 7.08 -17.79
C SER A 248 31.96 7.13 -18.42
N CYS A 249 31.62 8.28 -18.99
CA CYS A 249 30.53 8.40 -19.96
C CYS A 249 31.11 8.06 -21.34
N GLY A 250 30.51 7.12 -22.09
CA GLY A 250 31.06 6.76 -23.41
C GLY A 250 30.15 5.94 -24.31
N ALA A 251 29.97 6.46 -25.54
CA ALA A 251 29.60 5.76 -26.77
C ALA A 251 28.22 5.07 -26.86
N LEU A 252 27.24 5.88 -27.25
CA LEU A 252 26.07 5.45 -28.02
C LEU A 252 26.51 5.22 -29.49
N ASN A 253 26.29 4.05 -30.09
CA ASN A 253 26.48 3.88 -31.54
C ASN A 253 25.80 2.61 -32.10
N GLN A 254 25.26 2.71 -33.33
CA GLN A 254 24.71 1.61 -34.17
C GLN A 254 23.45 0.90 -33.61
N ILE A 255 22.50 0.30 -34.35
CA ILE A 255 22.15 0.05 -35.79
C ILE A 255 20.64 0.40 -35.88
N GLY A 256 19.96 0.79 -36.97
CA GLY A 256 20.19 0.89 -38.41
C GLY A 256 18.82 0.72 -39.12
N SER A 257 18.65 1.30 -40.32
CA SER A 257 17.34 1.37 -40.99
C SER A 257 16.84 0.00 -41.51
N ALA A 258 15.56 -0.32 -41.30
CA ALA A 258 14.92 -1.51 -41.84
C ALA A 258 13.55 -1.22 -42.50
N ALA A 259 13.36 -1.88 -43.64
CA ALA A 259 12.31 -1.77 -44.66
C ALA A 259 10.85 -1.52 -44.23
N SER A 260 10.13 -0.80 -45.10
CA SER A 260 8.66 -0.68 -45.14
C SER A 260 7.96 -2.03 -45.31
N PRO A 261 6.76 -2.23 -44.72
CA PRO A 261 5.95 -3.42 -44.97
C PRO A 261 5.35 -3.41 -46.38
N SER A 262 5.41 -4.56 -47.05
CA SER A 262 4.86 -4.78 -48.38
C SER A 262 3.34 -5.01 -48.34
N VAL A 263 2.61 -4.52 -49.35
CA VAL A 263 1.15 -4.66 -49.46
C VAL A 263 0.80 -6.01 -50.08
N PRO A 264 -0.10 -6.83 -49.50
CA PRO A 264 -0.53 -8.09 -50.11
C PRO A 264 -1.51 -7.85 -51.27
N PRO A 265 -1.44 -8.63 -52.37
CA PRO A 265 -2.35 -8.50 -53.50
C PRO A 265 -3.73 -9.10 -53.21
N THR A 266 -4.78 -8.41 -53.67
CA THR A 266 -6.17 -8.89 -53.65
C THR A 266 -6.42 -9.94 -54.73
N LEU A 267 -6.87 -11.13 -54.33
CA LEU A 267 -7.37 -12.18 -55.22
C LEU A 267 -8.82 -11.91 -55.60
N SER A 268 -9.06 -11.43 -56.82
CA SER A 268 -10.41 -11.38 -57.40
C SER A 268 -10.86 -12.78 -57.81
N SER A 269 -11.86 -13.31 -57.10
CA SER A 269 -12.54 -14.56 -57.46
C SER A 269 -13.39 -14.38 -58.72
N HIS A 270 -13.09 -15.13 -59.78
CA HIS A 270 -14.00 -15.31 -60.91
C HIS A 270 -15.22 -16.13 -60.47
N THR A 271 -16.42 -15.61 -60.72
CA THR A 271 -17.68 -16.36 -60.61
C THR A 271 -18.03 -16.99 -61.97
N PRO A 272 -18.32 -18.30 -62.05
CA PRO A 272 -18.90 -18.91 -63.24
C PRO A 272 -20.35 -19.38 -62.99
N GLN A 273 -21.32 -18.65 -63.53
CA GLN A 273 -22.46 -19.14 -64.32
C GLN A 273 -23.34 -17.98 -64.79
#